data_AF-A0A539CYS2-F1
#
_entry.id   AF-A0A539CYS2-F1
#
_cell.length_a   1.000
_cell.length_b   1.000
_cell.length_c   1.000
_cell.angle_alpha   90.00
_cell.angle_beta   90.00
_cell.angle_gamma   90.00
#
_symmetry.space_group_name_H-M   'P 1'
#
loop_
_entity.id
_entity.type
_entity.pdbx_description
1 polymer ?
#
loop_
_entity_poly.entity_id
_entity_poly.type
_entity_poly.pdbx_seq_one_letter_code
_entity_poly.pdbx_strand_id
1 'polypeptide(L)' 'MAESHRYPLRIQQSKLDGWWFIFVDEVPELGVLGPNYEALLDRLKNEAENLFRSRGENVTDIEIVRSEKPTLRVFH' A
#
# COMPACT_ATOMS: atom_id res chain seq x y z
N MET A 1 7.44 -16.34 15.02
CA MET A 1 7.63 -15.58 13.77
C MET A 1 6.39 -14.74 13.62
N ALA A 2 6.51 -13.42 13.50
CA ALA A 2 5.33 -12.57 13.24
C ALA A 2 4.68 -13.06 11.95
N GLU A 3 3.37 -13.31 11.98
CA GLU A 3 2.64 -13.71 10.79
C GLU A 3 2.60 -12.49 9.88
N SER A 4 3.05 -12.63 8.63
CA SER A 4 3.06 -11.51 7.70
C SER A 4 2.28 -11.84 6.46
N HIS A 5 1.29 -11.01 6.14
CA HIS A 5 0.55 -11.10 4.90
C HIS A 5 1.18 -10.20 3.83
N ARG A 6 1.11 -10.61 2.56
CA ARG A 6 1.69 -9.91 1.42
C ARG A 6 0.60 -9.58 0.43
N TYR A 7 0.33 -8.28 0.27
CA TYR A 7 -0.66 -7.79 -0.66
C TYR A 7 0.02 -7.17 -1.90
N PRO A 8 -0.20 -7.70 -3.12
CA PRO A 8 0.40 -7.14 -4.33
C PRO A 8 -0.03 -5.70 -4.58
N LEU A 9 0.93 -4.87 -4.99
CA LEU A 9 0.68 -3.50 -5.40
C LEU A 9 0.61 -3.39 -6.91
N ARG A 10 -0.36 -2.60 -7.38
CA ARG A 10 -0.46 -2.15 -8.76
C ARG A 10 -0.16 -0.68 -8.83
N ILE A 11 0.86 -0.33 -9.60
CA ILE A 11 1.36 1.04 -9.74
C ILE A 11 1.19 1.46 -11.20
N GLN A 12 0.55 2.60 -11.41
CA GLN A 12 0.33 3.16 -12.74
C GLN A 12 0.70 4.63 -12.74
N GLN A 13 1.30 5.09 -13.83
CA GLN A 13 1.53 6.52 -14.06
C GLN A 13 0.64 7.00 -15.20
N SER A 14 -0.12 8.05 -14.94
CA SER A 14 -0.87 8.79 -15.94
C SER A 14 0.07 9.38 -16.98
N LYS A 15 -0.27 9.17 -18.26
CA LYS A 15 0.44 9.83 -19.37
C LYS A 15 -0.02 11.27 -19.61
N LEU A 16 -1.13 11.69 -18.99
CA LEU A 16 -1.73 13.00 -19.23
C LEU A 16 -1.17 14.08 -18.31
N ASP A 17 -1.08 13.78 -17.02
CA ASP A 17 -0.69 14.71 -15.94
C ASP A 17 0.54 14.24 -15.16
N GLY A 18 1.08 13.05 -15.47
CA GLY A 18 2.22 12.45 -14.78
C GLY A 18 1.90 11.92 -13.38
N TRP A 19 0.63 11.91 -12.97
CA TRP A 19 0.23 11.43 -11.64
C TRP A 19 0.42 9.93 -11.50
N TRP A 20 0.71 9.52 -10.27
CA TRP A 20 0.82 8.15 -9.88
C TRP A 20 -0.48 7.68 -9.23
N PHE A 21 -0.86 6.45 -9.54
CA PHE A 21 -1.93 5.71 -8.91
C PHE A 21 -1.35 4.42 -8.35
N ILE A 22 -1.57 4.17 -7.06
CA ILE A 22 -1.08 2.98 -6.36
C ILE A 22 -2.27 2.32 -5.70
N PHE A 23 -2.48 1.04 -5.99
CA PHE A 23 -3.57 0.23 -5.47
C PHE A 23 -3.03 -1.04 -4.83
N VAL A 24 -3.74 -1.54 -3.83
CA VAL A 24 -3.55 -2.88 -3.27
C VAL A 24 -4.56 -3.81 -3.94
N ASP A 25 -4.10 -4.75 -4.77
CA ASP A 25 -5.00 -5.54 -5.65
C ASP A 25 -6.04 -6.37 -4.87
N GLU A 26 -5.67 -6.82 -3.69
CA GLU A 26 -6.50 -7.66 -2.81
C GLU A 26 -7.31 -6.85 -1.79
N VAL A 27 -7.09 -5.53 -1.72
CA VAL A 27 -7.79 -4.62 -0.79
C VAL A 27 -8.27 -3.40 -1.56
N PRO A 28 -9.45 -3.48 -2.22
CA PRO A 28 -9.96 -2.43 -3.10
C PRO A 28 -10.12 -1.05 -2.42
N GLU A 29 -10.27 -1.03 -1.10
CA GLU A 29 -10.38 0.20 -0.31
C GLU A 29 -9.03 0.91 -0.11
N LEU A 30 -7.91 0.27 -0.42
CA LEU A 30 -6.56 0.85 -0.34
C LEU A 30 -6.06 1.27 -1.71
N GLY A 31 -6.24 2.57 -1.98
CA GLY A 31 -5.69 3.23 -3.14
C GLY A 31 -5.29 4.67 -2.84
N VAL A 32 -4.19 5.11 -3.42
CA VAL A 32 -3.70 6.49 -3.30
C VAL A 32 -3.35 7.04 -4.68
N LEU A 33 -3.54 8.35 -4.85
CA LEU A 33 -3.25 9.04 -6.10
C LEU A 33 -2.61 10.41 -5.85
N GLY A 34 -1.72 10.82 -6.75
CA GLY A 34 -1.11 12.14 -6.70
C GLY A 34 0.20 12.27 -7.50
N PRO A 35 0.80 13.46 -7.53
CA PRO A 35 1.96 13.74 -8.38
C PRO A 35 3.29 13.19 -7.82
N ASN A 36 3.39 12.92 -6.52
CA ASN A 36 4.64 12.52 -5.87
C ASN A 36 4.58 11.05 -5.43
N TYR A 37 5.29 10.19 -6.15
CA TYR A 37 5.35 8.75 -5.89
C TYR A 37 5.75 8.38 -4.45
N GLU A 38 6.83 8.99 -3.93
CA GLU A 38 7.34 8.66 -2.60
C GLU A 38 6.34 9.04 -1.50
N ALA A 39 5.74 10.23 -1.60
CA ALA A 39 4.73 10.67 -0.65
C ALA A 39 3.48 9.78 -0.68
N LEU A 40 3.14 9.19 -1.84
CA LEU A 40 2.04 8.24 -1.95
C LEU A 40 2.35 6.92 -1.27
N LEU A 41 3.60 6.42 -1.33
CA LEU A 41 3.97 5.20 -0.63
C LEU A 41 3.81 5.36 0.89
N ASP A 42 4.25 6.49 1.45
CA ASP A 42 4.07 6.77 2.88
C ASP A 42 2.59 6.93 3.24
N ARG A 43 1.81 7.62 2.39
CA ARG A 43 0.37 7.73 2.58
C ARG A 43 -0.31 6.36 2.55
N LEU A 44 0.07 5.49 1.62
CA LEU A 44 -0.51 4.16 1.50
C LEU A 44 -0.28 3.32 2.76
N LYS A 45 0.91 3.42 3.39
CA LYS A 45 1.18 2.75 4.66
C LYS A 45 0.24 3.22 5.77
N ASN A 46 0.05 4.53 5.89
CA ASN A 46 -0.82 5.11 6.91
C ASN A 46 -2.30 4.70 6.69
N GLU A 47 -2.78 4.74 5.45
CA GLU A 47 -4.14 4.31 5.10
C GLU A 47 -4.32 2.80 5.38
N ALA A 48 -3.31 1.98 5.05
CA ALA A 48 -3.32 0.55 5.34
C ALA A 48 -3.37 0.27 6.85
N GLU A 49 -2.51 0.91 7.64
CA GLU A 49 -2.48 0.76 9.10
C GLU A 49 -3.84 1.11 9.71
N ASN A 50 -4.42 2.23 9.28
CA ASN A 50 -5.74 2.65 9.75
C ASN A 50 -6.84 1.66 9.34
N LEU A 51 -6.85 1.19 8.09
CA LEU A 51 -7.86 0.27 7.60
C LEU A 51 -7.79 -1.07 8.35
N PHE A 52 -6.63 -1.70 8.43
CA PHE A 52 -6.48 -2.99 9.10
C PHE A 52 -6.79 -2.90 10.60
N ARG A 53 -6.34 -1.83 11.28
CA ARG A 53 -6.75 -1.58 12.68
C ARG A 53 -8.25 -1.38 12.82
N SER A 54 -8.89 -0.68 11.90
CA SER A 54 -10.36 -0.50 11.92
C SER A 54 -11.13 -1.82 11.74
N ARG A 55 -10.50 -2.81 11.09
CA ARG A 55 -11.01 -4.19 10.93
C ARG A 55 -10.73 -5.08 12.16
N GLY A 56 -10.06 -4.55 13.18
CA GLY A 56 -9.69 -5.30 14.38
C GLY A 56 -8.43 -6.15 14.21
N GLU A 57 -7.66 -5.96 13.15
CA GLU A 57 -6.41 -6.66 12.93
C GLU A 57 -5.30 -6.07 13.81
N ASN A 58 -4.54 -6.92 14.49
CA ASN A 58 -3.41 -6.51 15.33
C ASN A 58 -2.18 -6.22 14.48
N VAL A 59 -2.17 -5.11 13.74
CA VAL A 59 -1.02 -4.74 12.91
C VAL A 59 0.12 -4.22 13.78
N THR A 60 1.26 -4.91 13.71
CA THR A 60 2.50 -4.55 14.40
C THR A 60 3.41 -3.67 13.55
N ASP A 61 3.47 -3.91 12.24
CA ASP A 61 4.26 -3.12 11.29
C ASP A 61 3.73 -3.25 9.86
N ILE A 62 4.08 -2.26 9.01
CA ILE A 62 3.77 -2.26 7.58
C ILE A 62 4.99 -1.82 6.76
N GLU A 63 5.39 -2.67 5.83
CA GLU A 63 6.47 -2.39 4.89
C GLU A 63 5.97 -2.37 3.45
N ILE A 64 6.62 -1.56 2.60
CA ILE A 64 6.44 -1.63 1.16
C ILE A 64 7.72 -2.19 0.56
N VAL A 65 7.62 -3.38 -0.04
CA VAL A 65 8.73 -4.03 -0.74
C VAL A 65 8.74 -3.53 -2.18
N ARG A 66 9.75 -2.73 -2.53
CA ARG A 66 9.97 -2.19 -3.88
C ARG A 66 10.74 -3.19 -4.72
N SER A 67 10.07 -4.23 -5.20
CA SER A 67 10.64 -5.20 -6.15
C SER A 67 9.98 -5.07 -7.53
N GLU A 68 10.34 -5.91 -8.50
CA GLU A 68 9.62 -5.99 -9.78
C GLU A 68 8.12 -6.21 -9.61
N LYS A 69 7.73 -6.88 -8.51
CA LYS A 69 6.34 -7.02 -8.07
C LYS A 69 6.20 -6.31 -6.73
N PRO A 70 5.93 -4.99 -6.73
CA PRO A 70 5.84 -4.23 -5.50
C PRO A 70 4.73 -4.81 -4.62
N THR A 71 4.96 -4.85 -3.32
CA THR A 71 4.06 -5.53 -2.37
C THR A 71 3.97 -4.74 -1.08
N LEU A 72 2.76 -4.62 -0.53
CA LEU A 72 2.51 -4.16 0.82
C LEU A 72 2.58 -5.38 1.76
N ARG A 73 3.49 -5.36 2.71
CA ARG A 73 3.66 -6.41 3.70
C ARG A 73 3.14 -5.91 5.03
N VAL A 74 2.20 -6.65 5.61
CA VAL A 74 1.58 -6.33 6.90
C VAL A 74 2.00 -7.41 7.89
N PHE A 75 2.48 -7.01 9.06
CA PHE A 75 2.90 -7.90 10.12
C PHE A 75 1.87 -7.89 11.25
N HIS A 76 1.58 -9.06 11.83
CA HIS A 76 0.63 -9.25 12.92
C HIS A 76 1.28 -9.82 14.18
#